data_AF-A0A9R0IWC9-F1
#
_entry.id   AF-A0A9R0IWC9-F1
#
_cell.length_a   1.000
_cell.length_b   1.000
_cell.length_c   1.000
_cell.angle_alpha   90.00
_cell.angle_beta   90.00
_cell.angle_gamma   90.00
#
_symmetry.space_group_name_H-M   'P 1'
#
loop_
_entity.id
_entity.type
_entity.pdbx_description
1 polymer ?
#
loop_
_entity_poly.entity_id
_entity_poly.type
_entity_poly.pdbx_seq_one_letter_code
_entity_poly.pdbx_strand_id
1 'polypeptide(L)'
;MIALHLEATYGDHTSWREFALCLFELSHCEEDRMSMCVDEEQVESGNLHTIQFCTTPASMLQGVSGKAWKFRCKWWLNRHFSKHILASEMEEDELQVMTYKAACASHLYG
;
A
#
# COMPACT_ATOMS: atom_id res chain seq x y z
N MET A 1 -8.36 -2.22 10.59
CA MET A 1 -7.22 -1.85 9.72
C MET A 1 -6.35 -0.91 10.53
N ILE A 2 -5.05 -1.19 10.65
CA ILE A 2 -4.11 -0.38 11.46
C ILE A 2 -4.10 1.08 11.01
N ALA A 3 -4.20 1.35 9.71
CA ALA A 3 -4.27 2.71 9.18
C ALA A 3 -5.46 3.53 9.73
N LEU A 4 -6.65 2.91 9.86
CA LEU A 4 -7.82 3.57 10.46
C LEU A 4 -7.60 3.93 11.94
N HIS A 5 -6.81 3.14 12.66
CA HIS A 5 -6.46 3.45 14.05
C HIS A 5 -5.44 4.58 14.12
N LEU A 6 -4.42 4.55 13.26
CA LEU A 6 -3.41 5.62 13.16
C LEU A 6 -4.06 6.97 12.87
N GLU A 7 -5.10 6.98 12.04
CA GLU A 7 -5.90 8.15 11.73
C GLU A 7 -6.76 8.62 12.91
N ALA A 8 -7.41 7.70 13.62
CA ALA A 8 -8.23 8.02 14.79
C ALA A 8 -7.41 8.61 15.95
N THR A 9 -6.13 8.28 16.02
CA THR A 9 -5.20 8.81 17.02
C THR A 9 -4.48 10.09 16.59
N TYR A 10 -4.79 10.64 15.40
CA TYR A 10 -4.03 11.75 14.82
C TYR A 10 -2.52 11.45 14.81
N GLY A 11 -2.15 10.27 14.30
CA GLY A 11 -0.77 9.82 14.22
C GLY A 11 0.11 10.88 13.54
N ASP A 12 1.23 11.20 14.20
CA ASP A 12 2.22 12.14 13.70
C ASP A 12 3.04 11.55 12.54
N HIS A 13 3.94 12.35 11.99
CA HIS A 13 4.84 11.93 10.92
C HIS A 13 5.65 10.68 11.29
N THR A 14 6.06 10.51 12.55
CA THR A 14 6.82 9.33 12.99
C THR A 14 5.97 8.07 12.94
N SER A 15 4.74 8.12 13.41
CA SER A 15 3.79 7.00 13.35
C SER A 15 3.52 6.58 11.91
N TRP A 16 3.28 7.54 11.02
CA TRP A 16 3.05 7.28 9.60
C TRP A 16 4.29 6.70 8.91
N ARG A 17 5.49 7.16 9.28
CA ARG A 17 6.75 6.63 8.78
C ARG A 17 6.95 5.18 9.18
N GLU A 18 6.80 4.85 10.45
CA GLU A 18 6.96 3.47 10.93
C GLU A 18 5.96 2.54 10.27
N PHE A 19 4.72 2.99 10.09
CA PHE A 19 3.73 2.21 9.36
C PHE A 19 4.12 1.98 7.90
N ALA A 20 4.63 3.01 7.20
CA ALA A 20 5.15 2.87 5.84
C ALA A 20 6.33 1.89 5.76
N LEU A 21 7.27 1.96 6.72
CA LEU A 21 8.40 1.03 6.81
C LEU A 21 7.94 -0.41 7.04
N CYS A 22 6.98 -0.65 7.93
CA CYS A 22 6.41 -1.98 8.12
C CYS A 22 5.80 -2.53 6.83
N LEU A 23 5.08 -1.70 6.06
CA LEU A 23 4.51 -2.11 4.78
C LEU A 23 5.58 -2.44 3.74
N PHE A 24 6.66 -1.66 3.71
CA PHE A 24 7.83 -1.91 2.86
C PHE A 24 8.51 -3.24 3.19
N GLU A 25 8.84 -3.49 4.45
CA GLU A 25 9.45 -4.75 4.90
C GLU A 25 8.56 -5.96 4.61
N LEU A 26 7.23 -5.82 4.81
CA LEU A 26 6.26 -6.86 4.48
C LEU A 26 6.23 -7.16 2.98
N SER A 27 6.34 -6.14 2.11
CA SER A 27 6.36 -6.34 0.67
C SER A 27 7.59 -7.14 0.20
N HIS A 28 8.77 -6.89 0.79
CA HIS A 28 9.98 -7.67 0.51
C HIS A 28 9.87 -9.12 1.00
N CYS A 29 9.30 -9.35 2.20
CA CYS A 29 9.09 -10.71 2.72
C CYS A 29 8.18 -11.56 1.83
N GLU A 30 7.21 -10.95 1.13
CA GLU A 30 6.35 -11.67 0.17
C GLU A 30 7.03 -11.87 -1.19
N GLU A 31 7.83 -10.91 -1.66
CA GLU A 31 8.62 -11.04 -2.90
C GLU A 31 9.64 -12.19 -2.81
N ASP A 32 10.36 -12.30 -1.69
CA ASP A 32 11.31 -13.39 -1.43
C ASP A 32 10.63 -14.78 -1.46
N ARG A 33 9.37 -14.86 -1.04
CA ARG A 33 8.57 -16.11 -1.09
C ARG A 33 8.11 -16.45 -2.51
N MET A 34 7.86 -15.45 -3.36
CA MET A 34 7.48 -15.64 -4.76
C MET A 34 8.66 -16.04 -5.65
N SER A 35 9.90 -15.74 -5.22
CA SER A 35 11.13 -16.14 -5.93
C SER A 35 11.50 -17.63 -5.78
N MET A 36 10.74 -18.43 -5.05
CA MET A 36 11.04 -19.87 -4.89
C MET A 36 10.21 -20.72 -5.86
N CYS A 37 10.94 -21.34 -6.81
CA CYS A 37 10.51 -22.41 -7.72
C CYS A 37 9.63 -22.00 -8.90
N VAL A 38 10.25 -21.45 -9.95
CA VAL A 38 9.79 -21.73 -11.31
C VAL A 38 10.40 -23.07 -11.71
N ASP A 39 9.61 -24.14 -11.74
CA ASP A 39 10.04 -25.40 -12.33
C ASP A 39 10.39 -25.16 -13.81
N GLU A 40 11.56 -25.67 -14.22
CA GLU A 40 12.12 -25.50 -15.57
C GLU A 40 11.19 -26.01 -16.69
N GLU A 41 10.15 -26.79 -16.35
CA GLU A 41 9.18 -27.33 -17.31
C GLU A 41 8.18 -26.29 -17.87
N GLN A 42 7.99 -25.12 -17.22
CA GLN A 42 7.07 -24.08 -17.72
C GLN A 42 7.68 -23.13 -18.76
N VAL A 43 8.97 -23.26 -19.07
CA VAL A 43 9.67 -22.35 -19.99
C VAL A 43 9.35 -22.66 -21.46
N GLU A 44 8.84 -23.85 -21.80
CA GLU A 44 8.53 -24.24 -23.19
C GLU A 44 7.17 -23.74 -23.71
N SER A 45 6.22 -23.39 -22.83
CA SER A 45 4.97 -22.77 -23.27
C SER A 45 5.09 -21.26 -23.12
N GLY A 46 5.09 -20.52 -24.22
CA GLY A 46 5.26 -19.06 -24.29
C GLY A 46 4.20 -18.21 -23.57
N ASN A 47 3.48 -18.76 -22.60
CA ASN A 47 2.74 -18.01 -21.60
C ASN A 47 3.72 -17.55 -20.50
N LEU A 48 4.53 -16.55 -20.84
CA LEU A 48 4.95 -15.57 -19.83
C LEU A 48 3.67 -14.89 -19.37
N HIS A 49 2.93 -15.54 -18.46
CA HIS A 49 1.93 -14.87 -17.67
C HIS A 49 2.64 -13.66 -17.10
N THR A 50 2.23 -12.47 -17.54
CA THR A 50 2.65 -11.21 -16.96
C THR A 50 2.31 -11.34 -15.48
N ILE A 51 3.28 -11.74 -14.67
CA ILE A 51 3.16 -11.78 -13.22
C ILE A 51 3.00 -10.31 -12.88
N GLN A 52 1.74 -9.88 -12.79
CA GLN A 52 1.40 -8.54 -12.41
C GLN A 52 1.83 -8.47 -10.94
N PHE A 53 3.02 -7.91 -10.72
CA PHE A 53 3.55 -7.62 -9.40
C PHE A 53 2.54 -6.72 -8.70
N CYS A 54 1.59 -7.32 -7.99
CA CYS A 54 0.81 -6.59 -7.01
C CYS A 54 1.79 -6.31 -5.88
N THR A 55 2.24 -5.06 -5.80
CA THR A 55 3.02 -4.54 -4.67
C THR A 55 2.22 -4.61 -3.37
N THR A 56 0.90 -4.79 -3.46
CA THR A 56 0.04 -5.04 -2.32
C THR A 56 0.13 -6.50 -1.86
N PRO A 57 0.53 -6.74 -0.59
CA PRO A 57 0.65 -8.09 -0.05
C PRO A 57 -0.66 -8.88 -0.19
N ALA A 58 -0.60 -10.13 -0.66
CA ALA A 58 -1.79 -10.95 -0.90
C ALA A 58 -2.55 -11.23 0.42
N SER A 59 -1.83 -11.29 1.52
CA SER A 59 -2.35 -11.34 2.89
C SER A 59 -3.28 -10.17 3.24
N MET A 60 -3.10 -9.01 2.60
CA MET A 60 -3.94 -7.82 2.80
C MET A 60 -5.20 -7.83 1.92
N LEU A 61 -5.15 -8.58 0.81
CA LEU A 61 -6.27 -8.77 -0.11
C LEU A 61 -7.11 -10.00 0.25
N GLN A 62 -6.57 -10.93 1.05
CA GLN A 62 -7.23 -12.17 1.42
C GLN A 62 -8.55 -11.90 2.16
N GLY A 63 -9.66 -12.38 1.60
CA GLY A 63 -11.01 -12.18 2.16
C GLY A 63 -11.67 -10.84 1.81
N VAL A 64 -11.01 -9.98 1.03
CA VAL A 64 -11.56 -8.69 0.57
C VAL A 64 -12.07 -8.82 -0.85
N SER A 65 -13.38 -8.62 -1.06
CA SER A 65 -13.90 -8.54 -2.43
C SER A 65 -13.30 -7.34 -3.18
N GLY A 66 -13.02 -7.47 -4.47
CA GLY A 66 -12.45 -6.38 -5.27
C GLY A 66 -13.27 -5.07 -5.26
N LYS A 67 -14.59 -5.15 -4.98
CA LYS A 67 -15.44 -3.96 -4.78
C LYS A 67 -15.14 -3.26 -3.45
N ALA A 68 -15.02 -4.02 -2.37
CA ALA A 68 -14.65 -3.47 -1.05
C ALA A 68 -13.24 -2.87 -1.09
N TRP A 69 -12.33 -3.48 -1.84
CA TRP A 69 -11.00 -2.94 -2.09
C TRP A 69 -11.02 -1.57 -2.78
N LYS A 70 -11.68 -1.47 -3.94
CA LYS A 70 -11.84 -0.20 -4.67
C LYS A 70 -12.49 0.89 -3.83
N PHE A 71 -13.46 0.53 -3.00
CA PHE A 71 -14.09 1.48 -2.08
C PHE A 71 -13.07 2.02 -1.07
N ARG A 72 -12.21 1.16 -0.51
CA ARG A 72 -11.14 1.58 0.41
C ARG A 72 -10.11 2.50 -0.26
N CYS A 73 -9.68 2.19 -1.48
CA CYS A 73 -8.77 3.07 -2.23
C CYS A 73 -9.39 4.47 -2.43
N LYS A 74 -10.65 4.53 -2.85
CA LYS A 74 -11.37 5.81 -3.03
C LYS A 74 -11.54 6.56 -1.72
N TRP A 75 -11.84 5.84 -0.64
CA TRP A 75 -11.99 6.45 0.68
C TRP A 75 -10.68 7.09 1.15
N TRP A 76 -9.56 6.36 1.03
CA TRP A 76 -8.22 6.85 1.35
C TRP A 76 -7.87 8.12 0.57
N LEU A 77 -8.07 8.08 -0.74
CA LEU A 77 -7.75 9.20 -1.62
C LEU A 77 -8.57 10.45 -1.27
N ASN A 78 -9.85 10.30 -0.98
CA ASN A 78 -10.68 11.44 -0.55
C ASN A 78 -10.30 11.96 0.84
N ARG A 79 -9.92 11.06 1.76
CA ARG A 79 -9.63 11.42 3.16
C ARG A 79 -8.29 12.14 3.33
N HIS A 80 -7.27 11.74 2.58
CA HIS A 80 -5.89 12.22 2.72
C HIS A 80 -5.40 13.08 1.55
N PHE A 81 -5.96 12.89 0.35
CA PHE A 81 -5.47 13.54 -0.87
C PHE A 81 -6.55 14.35 -1.59
N SER A 82 -7.60 14.76 -0.87
CA SER A 82 -8.52 15.75 -1.42
C SER A 82 -7.83 17.11 -1.53
N LYS A 83 -8.27 17.93 -2.49
CA LYS A 83 -7.67 19.25 -2.76
C LYS A 83 -7.59 20.14 -1.51
N HIS A 84 -8.59 20.08 -0.65
CA HIS A 84 -8.64 20.83 0.59
C HIS A 84 -7.59 20.35 1.59
N ILE A 85 -7.46 19.03 1.78
CA ILE A 85 -6.48 18.46 2.72
C ILE A 85 -5.06 18.77 2.26
N LEU A 86 -4.78 18.59 0.96
CA LEU A 86 -3.49 18.92 0.38
C LEU A 86 -3.13 20.40 0.57
N ALA A 87 -4.08 21.31 0.36
CA ALA A 87 -3.84 22.74 0.59
C ALA A 87 -3.51 23.03 2.07
N SER A 88 -4.27 22.45 3.01
CA SER A 88 -4.06 22.62 4.45
C SER A 88 -2.70 22.08 4.90
N GLU A 89 -2.37 20.84 4.52
CA GLU A 89 -1.11 20.18 4.93
C GLU A 89 0.12 20.86 4.29
N MET A 90 -0.03 21.50 3.12
CA MET A 90 1.03 22.33 2.51
C MET A 90 1.23 23.67 3.24
N GLU A 91 0.16 24.26 3.78
CA GLU A 91 0.24 25.51 4.56
C GLU A 91 0.85 25.28 5.95
N GLU A 92 0.62 24.10 6.53
CA GLU A 92 1.11 23.68 7.86
C GLU A 92 2.54 23.10 7.84
N ASP A 93 3.21 23.07 6.68
CA ASP A 93 4.53 22.45 6.47
C ASP A 93 4.60 20.96 6.86
N GLU A 94 3.47 20.24 6.77
CA GLU A 94 3.35 18.82 7.10
C GLU A 94 3.75 17.89 5.93
N LEU A 95 4.73 18.31 5.13
CA LEU A 95 5.16 17.59 3.91
C LEU A 95 5.60 16.15 4.20
N GLN A 96 6.21 15.92 5.37
CA GLN A 96 6.64 14.59 5.78
C GLN A 96 5.45 13.66 6.02
N VAL A 97 4.40 14.15 6.68
CA VAL A 97 3.17 13.38 6.93
C VAL A 97 2.53 12.99 5.60
N MET A 98 2.42 13.93 4.65
CA MET A 98 1.91 13.64 3.30
C MET A 98 2.72 12.55 2.60
N THR A 99 4.05 12.64 2.68
CA THR A 99 4.96 11.69 2.04
C THR A 99 4.76 10.28 2.60
N TYR A 100 4.66 10.14 3.92
CA TYR A 100 4.47 8.83 4.55
C TYR A 100 3.06 8.27 4.32
N LYS A 101 2.00 9.10 4.34
CA LYS A 101 0.65 8.70 3.93
C LYS A 101 0.63 8.20 2.48
N ALA A 102 1.39 8.84 1.59
CA ALA A 102 1.50 8.45 0.19
C ALA A 102 2.26 7.12 0.04
N ALA A 103 3.38 6.94 0.73
CA ALA A 103 4.11 5.67 0.77
C ALA A 103 3.22 4.52 1.26
N CYS A 104 2.46 4.73 2.34
CA CYS A 104 1.48 3.76 2.81
C CYS A 104 0.45 3.43 1.72
N ALA A 105 -0.06 4.43 1.01
CA ALA A 105 -1.03 4.24 -0.07
C ALA A 105 -0.47 3.39 -1.22
N SER A 106 0.79 3.62 -1.62
CA SER A 106 1.44 2.86 -2.68
C SER A 106 1.64 1.39 -2.32
N HIS A 107 2.06 1.10 -1.08
CA HIS A 107 2.16 -0.29 -0.62
C HIS A 107 0.79 -0.94 -0.44
N LEU A 108 -0.17 -0.20 0.11
CA LEU A 108 -1.50 -0.73 0.35
C LEU A 108 -2.25 -0.94 -0.95
N TYR A 109 -2.23 -0.03 -1.92
CA TYR A 109 -3.20 -0.03 -3.01
C TYR A 109 -2.62 -0.26 -4.41
N GLY A 110 -1.30 -0.17 -4.58
CA GLY A 110 -0.64 -0.17 -5.89
C GLY A 110 -0.65 1.22 -6.51
#